data_AF-A0A922EVG9-F1
#
_entry.id   AF-A0A922EVG9-F1
#
_cell.length_a   1.000
_cell.length_b   1.000
_cell.length_c   1.000
_cell.angle_alpha   90.00
_cell.angle_beta   90.00
_cell.angle_gamma   90.00
#
_symmetry.space_group_name_H-M   'P 1'
#
loop_
_entity.id
_entity.type
_entity.pdbx_description
1 polymer ?
#
loop_
_entity_poly.entity_id
_entity_poly.type
_entity_poly.pdbx_seq_one_letter_code
_entity_poly.pdbx_strand_id
1 'polypeptide(L)'
;MQEVIQKLDLHSENIDKMDQRPSLELQLERSTCTLLNKQIVEKARELRRIKGEELQGLGIEELLELEQMLDVSMSLVSKTKNNRFLEEIKALECKSAELMDKNQQLKQVENVFNAQTHNLLEQGQSSELATNICSSAAPIQDSDISNTSLKLG
;
A
#
# COMPACT_ATOMS: atom_id res chain seq x y z
N MET A 1 -20.04 77.83 10.85
CA MET A 1 -20.82 76.57 10.74
C MET A 1 -20.50 75.84 9.43
N GLN A 2 -20.53 76.51 8.27
CA GLN A 2 -20.14 75.91 6.97
C GLN A 2 -18.69 75.36 6.93
N GLU A 3 -17.74 76.05 7.55
CA GLU A 3 -16.35 75.57 7.62
C GLU A 3 -16.17 74.27 8.42
N VAL A 4 -17.06 74.00 9.38
CA VAL A 4 -17.02 72.77 10.20
C VAL A 4 -17.57 71.60 9.38
N ILE A 5 -18.59 71.85 8.56
CA ILE A 5 -19.20 70.87 7.66
C ILE A 5 -18.19 70.47 6.57
N GLN A 6 -17.51 71.44 5.95
CA GLN A 6 -16.46 71.16 4.95
C GLN A 6 -15.30 70.33 5.50
N LYS A 7 -14.88 70.56 6.76
CA LYS A 7 -13.83 69.74 7.39
C LYS A 7 -14.29 68.31 7.66
N LEU A 8 -15.57 68.11 8.00
CA LEU A 8 -16.16 66.78 8.20
C LEU A 8 -16.26 66.00 6.88
N ASP A 9 -16.64 66.66 5.79
CA ASP A 9 -16.72 66.04 4.46
C ASP A 9 -15.32 65.61 3.95
N LEU A 10 -14.29 66.45 4.16
CA LEU A 10 -12.90 66.11 3.82
C LEU A 10 -12.34 64.93 4.65
N HIS A 11 -12.81 64.74 5.89
CA HIS A 11 -12.44 63.58 6.70
C HIS A 11 -13.23 62.33 6.30
N SER A 12 -14.51 62.45 5.97
CA SER A 12 -15.32 61.34 5.48
C SER A 12 -14.75 60.73 4.20
N GLU A 13 -14.31 61.58 3.26
CA GLU A 13 -13.72 61.13 1.98
C GLU A 13 -12.33 60.49 2.12
N ASN A 14 -11.63 60.75 3.24
CA ASN A 14 -10.35 60.11 3.56
C ASN A 14 -10.51 58.82 4.36
N ILE A 15 -11.54 58.70 5.20
CA ILE A 15 -11.85 57.48 5.97
C ILE A 15 -12.27 56.36 5.00
N ASP A 16 -13.11 56.67 4.01
CA ASP A 16 -13.57 55.70 3.00
C ASP A 16 -12.44 55.16 2.11
N LYS A 17 -11.32 55.91 2.01
CA LYS A 17 -10.09 55.50 1.30
C LYS A 17 -9.10 54.73 2.19
N MET A 18 -9.14 54.94 3.51
CA MET A 18 -8.31 54.21 4.47
C MET A 18 -8.83 52.78 4.68
N ASP A 19 -10.16 52.58 4.69
CA ASP A 19 -10.79 51.26 4.85
C ASP A 19 -10.66 50.37 3.59
N GLN A 20 -10.29 50.93 2.44
CA GLN A 20 -10.01 50.17 1.21
C GLN A 20 -8.57 49.69 1.09
N ARG A 21 -7.66 50.11 1.98
CA ARG A 21 -6.26 49.70 1.90
C ARG A 21 -6.11 48.34 2.59
N PRO A 22 -5.71 47.27 1.88
CA PRO A 22 -5.54 45.97 2.52
C PRO A 22 -4.50 46.11 3.63
N SER A 23 -4.80 45.55 4.80
CA SER A 23 -3.90 45.59 5.95
C SER A 23 -2.52 45.03 5.56
N LEU A 24 -1.48 45.50 6.23
CA LEU A 24 -0.11 45.06 5.96
C LEU A 24 0.02 43.52 6.06
N GLU A 25 -0.73 42.93 7.00
CA GLU A 25 -0.82 41.48 7.20
C GLU A 25 -1.45 40.77 6.00
N LEU A 26 -2.58 41.25 5.47
CA LEU A 26 -3.22 40.70 4.27
C LEU A 26 -2.33 40.82 3.02
N GLN A 27 -1.57 41.92 2.90
CA GLN A 27 -0.61 42.07 1.81
C GLN A 27 0.54 41.08 1.92
N LEU A 28 1.07 40.87 3.13
CA LEU A 28 2.12 39.89 3.40
C LEU A 28 1.64 38.46 3.14
N GLU A 29 0.43 38.12 3.58
CA GLU A 29 -0.19 36.82 3.32
C GLU A 29 -0.33 36.57 1.82
N ARG A 30 -0.85 37.56 1.07
CA ARG A 30 -0.96 37.47 -0.39
C ARG A 30 0.40 37.28 -1.05
N SER A 31 1.43 38.00 -0.59
CA SER A 31 2.79 37.85 -1.12
C SER A 31 3.35 36.44 -0.85
N THR A 32 3.13 35.89 0.35
CA THR A 32 3.53 34.54 0.73
C THR A 32 2.82 33.50 -0.14
N CYS A 33 1.51 33.66 -0.35
CA CYS A 33 0.71 32.78 -1.21
C CYS A 33 1.24 32.79 -2.66
N THR A 34 1.56 33.97 -3.20
CA THR A 34 2.13 34.06 -4.55
C THR A 34 3.49 33.38 -4.67
N LEU A 35 4.34 33.49 -3.65
CA LEU A 35 5.64 32.81 -3.61
C LEU A 35 5.46 31.29 -3.56
N LEU A 36 4.57 30.79 -2.71
CA LEU A 36 4.29 29.37 -2.57
C LEU A 36 3.72 28.79 -3.87
N ASN A 37 2.78 29.48 -4.51
CA ASN A 37 2.24 29.07 -5.82
C ASN A 37 3.33 29.00 -6.88
N LYS A 38 4.27 29.95 -6.91
CA LYS A 38 5.41 29.91 -7.83
C LYS A 38 6.27 28.66 -7.60
N GLN A 39 6.57 28.33 -6.33
CA GLN A 39 7.33 27.14 -5.98
C GLN A 39 6.60 25.85 -6.38
N ILE A 40 5.29 25.76 -6.18
CA ILE A 40 4.48 24.60 -6.59
C ILE A 40 4.56 24.40 -8.10
N VAL A 41 4.38 25.47 -8.88
CA VAL A 41 4.46 25.40 -10.35
C VAL A 41 5.87 25.00 -10.80
N GLU A 42 6.90 25.49 -10.13
CA GLU A 42 8.29 25.13 -10.39
C GLU A 42 8.58 23.65 -10.08
N LYS A 43 8.17 23.16 -8.91
CA LYS A 43 8.31 21.74 -8.54
C LYS A 43 7.49 20.82 -9.44
N ALA A 44 6.30 21.22 -9.85
CA ALA A 44 5.52 20.46 -10.82
C ALA A 44 6.25 20.36 -12.18
N ARG A 45 6.90 21.43 -12.61
CA ARG A 45 7.72 21.44 -13.83
C ARG A 45 8.96 20.55 -13.70
N GLU A 46 9.68 20.63 -12.58
CA GLU A 46 10.81 19.73 -12.29
C GLU A 46 10.39 18.26 -12.37
N LEU A 47 9.25 17.90 -11.76
CA LEU A 47 8.71 16.53 -11.81
C LEU A 47 8.37 16.08 -13.23
N ARG A 48 7.80 16.95 -14.06
CA ARG A 48 7.53 16.66 -15.47
C ARG A 48 8.83 16.44 -16.26
N ARG A 49 9.86 17.23 -16.01
CA ARG A 49 11.19 17.04 -16.63
C ARG A 49 11.82 15.71 -16.27
N ILE A 50 11.75 15.30 -15.00
CA ILE A 50 12.23 13.98 -14.55
C ILE A 50 11.45 12.84 -15.24
N LYS A 51 10.17 13.07 -15.60
CA LYS A 51 9.36 12.12 -16.39
C LYS A 51 9.67 12.12 -17.89
N GLY A 52 10.55 13.01 -18.36
CA GLY A 52 10.87 13.18 -19.78
C GLY A 52 9.92 14.12 -20.53
N GLU A 53 9.10 14.90 -19.81
CA GLU A 53 8.19 15.90 -20.37
C GLU A 53 8.82 17.30 -20.29
N GLU A 54 8.38 18.25 -21.13
CA GLU A 54 8.82 19.67 -21.07
C GLU A 54 10.37 19.86 -21.10
N LEU A 55 11.08 19.00 -21.85
CA LEU A 55 12.54 19.05 -22.02
C LEU A 55 13.01 20.11 -23.02
N GLN A 56 12.11 20.63 -23.85
CA GLN A 56 12.45 21.63 -24.86
C GLN A 56 12.98 22.90 -24.20
N GLY A 57 14.11 23.39 -24.70
CA GLY A 57 14.78 24.58 -24.17
C GLY A 57 15.79 24.30 -23.05
N LEU A 58 15.96 23.05 -22.62
CA LEU A 58 17.09 22.64 -21.79
C LEU A 58 18.37 22.53 -22.62
N GLY A 59 19.48 22.95 -22.03
CA GLY A 59 20.82 22.72 -22.56
C GLY A 59 21.26 21.26 -22.38
N ILE A 60 22.34 20.88 -23.08
CA ILE A 60 22.92 19.52 -22.99
C ILE A 60 23.35 19.21 -21.54
N GLU A 61 23.96 20.17 -20.84
CA GLU A 61 24.39 19.98 -19.45
C GLU A 61 23.21 19.70 -18.52
N GLU A 62 22.12 20.46 -18.63
CA GLU A 62 20.92 20.28 -17.82
C GLU A 62 20.25 18.92 -18.11
N LEU A 63 20.29 18.46 -19.35
CA LEU A 63 19.79 17.13 -19.72
C LEU A 63 20.67 16.01 -19.14
N LEU A 64 22.00 16.18 -19.15
CA LEU A 64 22.93 15.22 -18.54
C LEU A 64 22.75 15.14 -17.02
N GLU A 65 22.55 16.26 -16.35
CA GLU A 65 22.26 16.29 -14.91
C GLU A 65 20.95 15.54 -14.59
N LEU A 66 19.90 15.74 -15.41
CA LEU A 66 18.63 15.01 -15.27
C LEU A 66 18.83 13.50 -15.46
N GLU A 67 19.56 13.08 -16.50
CA GLU A 67 19.87 11.68 -16.76
C GLU A 67 20.66 11.04 -15.62
N GLN A 68 21.69 11.73 -15.11
CA GLN A 68 22.52 11.22 -14.02
C GLN A 68 21.71 11.06 -12.72
N MET A 69 20.86 12.04 -12.39
CA MET A 69 19.98 11.96 -11.23
C MET A 69 18.98 10.81 -11.36
N LEU A 70 18.43 10.62 -12.56
CA LEU A 70 17.49 9.53 -12.83
C LEU A 70 18.17 8.17 -12.74
N ASP A 71 19.37 8.02 -13.31
CA ASP A 71 20.13 6.76 -13.26
C ASP A 71 20.46 6.35 -11.82
N VAL A 72 20.98 7.29 -11.01
CA VAL A 72 21.29 7.04 -9.60
C VAL A 72 20.04 6.63 -8.82
N SER A 73 18.95 7.39 -8.96
CA SER A 73 17.71 7.11 -8.23
C SER A 73 17.06 5.79 -8.66
N MET A 74 17.07 5.48 -9.96
CA MET A 74 16.53 4.24 -10.50
C MET A 74 17.34 3.02 -10.06
N SER A 75 18.68 3.15 -10.05
CA SER A 75 19.59 2.11 -9.55
C SER A 75 19.29 1.78 -8.08
N LEU A 76 19.09 2.78 -7.23
CA LEU A 76 18.73 2.59 -5.83
C LEU A 76 17.36 1.91 -5.66
N VAL A 77 16.35 2.34 -6.42
CA VAL A 77 15.01 1.74 -6.41
C VAL A 77 15.07 0.28 -6.85
N SER A 78 15.79 -0.01 -7.93
CA SER A 78 15.97 -1.37 -8.46
C SER A 78 16.68 -2.27 -7.45
N LYS A 79 17.79 -1.81 -6.85
CA LYS A 79 18.51 -2.54 -5.81
C LYS A 79 17.61 -2.86 -4.61
N THR A 80 16.83 -1.89 -4.15
CA THR A 80 15.93 -2.08 -3.01
C THR A 80 14.83 -3.10 -3.33
N LYS A 81 14.23 -3.03 -4.52
CA LYS A 81 13.23 -4.01 -4.97
C LYS A 81 13.81 -5.42 -5.08
N ASN A 82 15.00 -5.55 -5.67
CA ASN A 82 15.68 -6.82 -5.83
C ASN A 82 16.03 -7.45 -4.47
N ASN A 83 16.51 -6.65 -3.52
CA ASN A 83 16.77 -7.13 -2.16
C ASN A 83 15.50 -7.67 -1.50
N ARG A 84 14.38 -6.93 -1.59
CA ARG A 84 13.09 -7.40 -1.05
C ARG A 84 12.65 -8.71 -1.69
N PHE A 85 12.77 -8.84 -3.01
CA PHE A 85 12.43 -10.09 -3.70
C PHE A 85 13.33 -11.25 -3.26
N LEU A 86 14.63 -11.01 -3.11
CA LEU A 86 15.58 -12.03 -2.67
C LEU A 86 15.28 -12.49 -1.25
N GLU A 87 14.89 -11.59 -0.35
CA GLU A 87 14.46 -11.92 1.01
C GLU A 87 13.21 -12.81 1.01
N GLU A 88 12.21 -12.47 0.19
CA GLU A 88 10.98 -13.27 0.05
C GLU A 88 11.28 -14.65 -0.54
N ILE A 89 12.11 -14.74 -1.57
CA ILE A 89 12.54 -16.02 -2.17
C ILE A 89 13.18 -16.90 -1.10
N LYS A 90 14.12 -16.36 -0.32
CA LYS A 90 14.78 -17.12 0.76
C LYS A 90 13.78 -17.60 1.81
N ALA A 91 12.83 -16.75 2.20
CA ALA A 91 11.79 -17.14 3.16
C ALA A 91 10.93 -18.30 2.62
N LEU A 92 10.56 -18.26 1.34
CA LEU A 92 9.81 -19.32 0.68
C LEU A 92 10.61 -20.61 0.53
N GLU A 93 11.90 -20.53 0.20
CA GLU A 93 12.80 -21.68 0.11
C GLU A 93 12.93 -22.39 1.47
N CYS A 94 13.14 -21.64 2.55
CA CYS A 94 13.16 -22.19 3.91
C CYS A 94 11.84 -22.90 4.25
N LYS A 95 10.71 -22.25 3.97
CA LYS A 95 9.38 -22.82 4.23
C LYS A 95 9.13 -24.09 3.40
N SER A 96 9.59 -24.11 2.15
CA SER A 96 9.51 -25.28 1.27
C SER A 96 10.27 -26.47 1.87
N ALA A 97 11.51 -26.23 2.33
CA ALA A 97 12.33 -27.26 2.97
C ALA A 97 11.69 -27.81 4.25
N GLU A 98 11.18 -26.94 5.12
CA GLU A 98 10.46 -27.35 6.34
C GLU A 98 9.21 -28.19 6.04
N LEU A 99 8.44 -27.80 5.01
CA LEU A 99 7.25 -28.55 4.61
C LEU A 99 7.60 -29.90 4.01
N MET A 100 8.69 -29.98 3.24
CA MET A 100 9.17 -31.23 2.65
C MET A 100 9.58 -32.23 3.74
N ASP A 101 10.31 -31.78 4.76
CA ASP A 101 10.71 -32.60 5.91
C ASP A 101 9.49 -33.09 6.70
N LYS A 102 8.56 -32.19 7.06
CA LYS A 102 7.31 -32.57 7.73
C LYS A 102 6.48 -33.55 6.92
N ASN A 103 6.38 -33.36 5.60
CA ASN A 103 5.65 -34.27 4.72
C ASN A 103 6.30 -35.66 4.68
N GLN A 104 7.64 -35.73 4.67
CA GLN A 104 8.38 -36.98 4.74
C GLN A 104 8.16 -37.71 6.07
N GLN A 105 8.20 -36.99 7.20
CA GLN A 105 7.91 -37.56 8.52
C GLN A 105 6.48 -38.11 8.61
N LEU A 106 5.49 -37.38 8.11
CA LEU A 106 4.09 -37.84 8.08
C LEU A 106 3.92 -39.10 7.24
N LYS A 107 4.54 -39.16 6.06
CA LYS A 107 4.53 -40.38 5.22
C LYS A 107 5.16 -41.58 5.94
N GLN A 108 6.22 -41.36 6.73
CA GLN A 108 6.83 -42.43 7.52
C GLN A 108 5.87 -42.95 8.60
N VAL A 109 5.19 -42.05 9.31
CA VAL A 109 4.18 -42.42 10.32
C VAL A 109 3.01 -43.18 9.70
N GLU A 110 2.50 -42.70 8.56
CA GLU A 110 1.44 -43.38 7.80
C GLU A 110 1.87 -44.80 7.39
N ASN A 111 3.08 -44.96 6.86
CA ASN A 111 3.60 -46.27 6.46
C ASN A 111 3.73 -47.23 7.66
N VAL A 112 4.20 -46.75 8.80
CA VAL A 112 4.29 -47.55 10.04
C VAL A 112 2.90 -47.96 10.51
N PHE A 113 1.93 -47.04 10.53
CA PHE A 113 0.55 -47.32 10.92
C PHE A 113 -0.11 -48.34 9.99
N ASN A 114 0.07 -48.19 8.68
CA ASN A 114 -0.44 -49.11 7.67
C ASN A 114 0.22 -50.50 7.78
N ALA A 115 1.53 -50.57 8.04
CA ALA A 115 2.20 -51.84 8.28
C ALA A 115 1.71 -52.53 9.57
N GLN A 116 1.48 -51.77 10.64
CA GLN A 116 0.97 -52.32 11.91
C GLN A 116 -0.47 -52.84 11.78
N THR A 117 -1.34 -52.10 11.10
CA THR A 117 -2.72 -52.54 10.81
C THR A 117 -2.76 -53.76 9.89
N HIS A 118 -1.91 -53.83 8.88
CA HIS A 118 -1.80 -55.01 8.00
C HIS A 118 -1.28 -56.25 8.75
N ASN A 119 -0.26 -56.10 9.62
CA ASN A 119 0.20 -57.20 10.47
C ASN A 119 -0.90 -57.68 11.44
N LEU A 120 -1.70 -56.77 12.00
CA LEU A 120 -2.83 -57.13 12.87
C LEU A 120 -3.90 -57.94 12.10
N LEU A 121 -4.11 -57.61 10.82
CA LEU A 121 -5.06 -58.29 9.94
C LEU A 121 -4.56 -59.68 9.50
N GLU A 122 -3.26 -59.82 9.20
CA GLU A 122 -2.66 -61.09 8.75
C GLU A 122 -2.36 -62.09 9.88
N GLN A 123 -2.16 -61.63 11.12
CA GLN A 123 -1.87 -62.51 12.25
C GLN A 123 -3.09 -63.31 12.75
N GLY A 124 -4.20 -63.32 12.00
CA GLY A 124 -5.35 -64.17 12.29
C GLY A 124 -6.02 -63.87 13.63
N GLN A 125 -5.82 -62.69 14.21
CA GLN A 125 -6.60 -62.19 15.35
C GLN A 125 -7.92 -61.61 14.85
N SER A 126 -8.65 -62.41 14.07
CA SER A 126 -10.07 -62.21 13.83
C SER A 126 -10.81 -62.77 15.05
N SER A 127 -10.89 -61.97 16.11
CA SER A 127 -11.87 -62.18 17.17
C SER A 127 -12.25 -60.83 17.76
N GLU A 128 -13.41 -60.35 17.31
CA GLU A 128 -14.33 -59.45 18.04
C GLU A 128 -13.73 -58.17 18.66
N LEU A 129 -13.63 -57.12 17.85
CA LEU A 129 -13.90 -55.75 18.33
C LEU A 129 -14.87 -55.03 17.37
N ALA A 130 -15.87 -55.77 16.92
CA ALA A 130 -17.19 -55.19 16.69
C ALA A 130 -17.93 -55.28 18.03
N THR A 131 -18.64 -54.22 18.43
CA THR A 131 -19.46 -54.10 19.65
C THR A 131 -18.73 -53.87 20.98
N ASN A 132 -18.33 -52.62 21.24
CA ASN A 132 -18.70 -52.01 22.52
C ASN A 132 -19.12 -50.55 22.33
N ILE A 133 -20.38 -50.31 22.68
CA ILE A 133 -21.19 -49.12 22.50
C ILE A 133 -21.08 -48.29 23.79
N CYS A 134 -20.86 -46.97 23.70
CA CYS A 134 -21.60 -46.03 24.56
C CYS A 134 -21.54 -44.57 24.08
N SER A 135 -22.58 -44.21 23.31
CA SER A 135 -23.46 -43.06 23.57
C SER A 135 -22.88 -41.64 23.72
N SER A 136 -22.87 -40.89 22.61
CA SER A 136 -23.46 -39.54 22.56
C SER A 136 -23.84 -39.17 21.12
N ALA A 137 -24.77 -39.93 20.53
CA ALA A 137 -25.48 -39.46 19.34
C ALA A 137 -26.45 -38.35 19.76
N ALA A 138 -26.09 -37.10 19.48
CA ALA A 138 -27.05 -36.05 19.18
C ALA A 138 -27.03 -35.84 17.65
N PRO A 139 -28.17 -35.88 16.94
CA PRO A 139 -28.17 -35.54 15.53
C PRO A 139 -28.10 -34.01 15.43
N ILE A 140 -26.94 -33.47 15.07
CA ILE A 140 -26.88 -32.11 14.54
C ILE A 140 -27.33 -32.23 13.09
N GLN A 141 -28.64 -32.15 12.91
CA GLN A 141 -29.28 -31.90 11.64
C GLN A 141 -29.08 -30.44 11.24
N ASP A 142 -28.92 -30.29 9.93
CA ASP A 142 -29.31 -29.15 9.11
C ASP A 142 -28.27 -28.06 8.81
N SER A 143 -27.78 -28.18 7.57
CA SER A 143 -28.00 -27.18 6.51
C SER A 143 -27.23 -25.87 6.58
N ASP A 144 -26.11 -25.81 5.85
CA ASP A 144 -25.82 -24.70 4.92
C ASP A 144 -24.55 -25.00 4.09
N ILE A 145 -24.64 -26.01 3.22
CA ILE A 145 -23.70 -26.11 2.09
C ILE A 145 -24.26 -25.17 1.02
N SER A 146 -23.84 -23.90 1.09
CA SER A 146 -24.16 -22.86 0.13
C SER A 146 -23.65 -23.23 -1.27
N ASN A 147 -24.54 -23.81 -2.07
CA ASN A 147 -24.38 -24.01 -3.50
C ASN A 147 -24.42 -22.65 -4.22
N THR A 148 -23.27 -22.07 -4.54
CA THR A 148 -23.19 -20.97 -5.52
C THR A 148 -22.91 -21.55 -6.91
N SER A 149 -23.98 -22.00 -7.58
CA SER A 149 -23.99 -22.17 -9.03
C SER A 149 -24.39 -20.85 -9.70
N LEU A 150 -23.58 -20.35 -10.63
CA LEU A 150 -24.01 -19.38 -11.63
C LEU A 150 -23.69 -19.89 -13.05
N LYS A 151 -24.69 -19.67 -13.91
CA LYS A 151 -24.98 -20.33 -15.18
C LYS A 151 -24.29 -19.58 -16.33
N LEU A 152 -23.64 -20.32 -17.24
CA LEU A 152 -23.21 -19.76 -18.53
C LEU A 152 -24.45 -19.59 -19.42
N GLY A 153 -24.72 -18.34 -19.80
CA GLY A 153 -25.68 -17.92 -20.81
C GLY A 153 -25.26 -16.56 -21.32
#